data_AF-A0A920RCM6-F1
#
_entry.id   AF-A0A920RCM6-F1
#
_cell.length_a   1.000
_cell.length_b   1.000
_cell.length_c   1.000
_cell.angle_alpha   90.00
_cell.angle_beta   90.00
_cell.angle_gamma   90.00
#
_symmetry.space_group_name_H-M   'P 1'
#
loop_
_entity.id
_entity.type
_entity.pdbx_description
1 polymer ?
#
loop_
_entity_poly.entity_id
_entity_poly.type
_entity_poly.pdbx_seq_one_letter_code
_entity_poly.pdbx_strand_id
1 'polypeptide(L)'
;MAVHGYAGVVGLLICGFMLWGYPSSAYEGYAAINPLGMAIGAVIMFGLLGFLPGWIIATILNSAGKLRIPREAEIAGLDYNLIAASKSDQDSLATAEQ
;
A
#
# COMPACT_ATOMS: atom_id res chain seq x y z
N MET A 1 -3.74 -2.20 -4.90
CA MET A 1 -2.87 -1.74 -6.01
C MET A 1 -3.37 -0.47 -6.72
N ALA A 2 -4.68 -0.21 -6.81
CA ALA A 2 -5.22 0.85 -7.69
C ALA A 2 -4.93 2.31 -7.26
N VAL A 3 -4.84 2.60 -5.96
CA VAL A 3 -4.61 4.00 -5.52
C VAL A 3 -3.13 4.26 -5.33
N HIS A 4 -2.46 3.57 -4.41
CA HIS A 4 -1.07 3.87 -4.07
C HIS A 4 -0.06 3.56 -5.18
N GLY A 5 -0.18 2.39 -5.83
CA GLY A 5 0.78 1.96 -6.85
C GLY A 5 0.61 2.72 -8.17
N TYR A 6 -0.61 2.73 -8.70
CA TYR A 6 -0.91 3.40 -9.96
C TYR A 6 -0.80 4.92 -9.87
N ALA A 7 -1.36 5.57 -8.83
CA ALA A 7 -1.24 7.02 -8.70
C ALA A 7 0.21 7.46 -8.47
N GLY A 8 1.02 6.65 -7.77
CA GLY A 8 2.45 6.92 -7.60
C GLY A 8 3.23 6.91 -8.91
N VAL A 9 3.03 5.89 -9.75
CA VAL A 9 3.70 5.79 -11.05
C VAL A 9 3.24 6.89 -12.01
N VAL A 10 1.94 7.12 -12.13
CA VAL A 10 1.38 8.16 -13.00
C VAL A 10 1.80 9.56 -12.53
N GLY A 11 1.81 9.80 -11.21
CA GLY A 11 2.27 11.07 -10.63
C GLY A 11 3.72 11.38 -10.98
N LEU A 12 4.62 10.41 -10.88
CA LEU A 12 6.03 10.59 -11.26
C LEU A 12 6.19 10.90 -12.76
N LEU A 13 5.44 10.23 -13.62
CA LEU A 13 5.47 10.49 -15.06
C LEU A 13 4.98 11.91 -15.38
N ILE A 14 3.86 12.34 -14.78
CA ILE A 14 3.31 13.69 -14.99
C ILE A 14 4.29 14.75 -14.45
N CYS A 15 4.83 14.57 -13.24
CA CYS A 15 5.82 15.47 -12.66
C CYS A 15 7.07 15.61 -13.53
N GLY A 16 7.52 14.52 -14.17
CA GLY A 16 8.66 14.55 -15.08
C GLY A 16 8.49 15.54 -16.23
N PHE A 17 7.27 15.63 -16.79
CA PHE A 17 6.97 16.59 -17.87
C PHE A 17 6.61 17.98 -17.34
N MET A 18 5.82 18.06 -16.27
CA MET A 18 5.29 19.33 -15.76
C MET A 18 6.35 20.17 -15.03
N LEU A 19 7.33 19.52 -14.40
CA LEU A 19 8.42 20.17 -13.65
C LEU A 19 9.76 20.03 -14.37
N TRP A 20 9.74 19.78 -15.69
CA TRP A 20 10.97 19.64 -16.48
C TRP A 20 11.85 20.88 -16.32
N GLY A 21 13.09 20.68 -15.86
CA GLY A 21 14.08 21.74 -15.73
C GLY A 21 13.93 22.59 -14.47
N TYR A 22 12.93 22.29 -13.63
CA TYR A 22 12.82 22.88 -12.30
C TYR A 22 13.80 22.20 -11.34
N PRO A 23 14.41 22.94 -10.40
CA PRO A 23 15.25 22.35 -9.38
C PRO A 23 14.45 21.38 -8.50
N SER A 24 14.98 20.18 -8.27
CA SER A 24 14.33 19.19 -7.40
C SER A 24 14.47 19.52 -5.91
N SER A 25 15.33 20.47 -5.55
CA SER A 25 15.64 20.88 -4.19
C SER A 25 16.20 22.31 -4.18
N ALA A 26 16.04 23.01 -3.06
CA ALA A 26 16.59 24.35 -2.84
C ALA A 26 18.13 24.34 -2.59
N TYR A 27 18.73 23.17 -2.42
CA TYR A 27 20.16 23.01 -2.13
C TYR A 27 20.96 22.68 -3.41
N GLU A 28 22.18 23.20 -3.53
CA GLU A 28 23.08 22.91 -4.67
C GLU A 28 23.45 21.41 -4.74
N GLY A 29 23.64 20.90 -5.96
CA GLY A 29 23.88 19.47 -6.22
C GLY A 29 22.59 18.65 -6.45
N TYR A 30 21.46 19.30 -6.68
CA TYR A 30 20.19 18.63 -6.93
C TYR A 30 20.17 17.88 -8.27
N ALA A 31 19.45 16.76 -8.32
CA ALA A 31 19.21 16.03 -9.56
C ALA A 31 18.12 16.76 -10.37
N ALA A 32 18.47 17.26 -11.56
CA ALA A 32 17.51 17.97 -12.39
C ALA A 32 16.31 17.08 -12.76
N ILE A 33 15.10 17.61 -12.60
CA ILE A 33 13.87 16.90 -13.00
C ILE A 33 13.80 16.84 -14.52
N ASN A 34 13.65 15.63 -15.04
CA ASN A 34 13.38 15.38 -16.45
C ASN A 34 12.53 14.10 -16.59
N PRO A 35 11.75 13.93 -17.67
CA PRO A 35 10.84 12.79 -17.81
C PRO A 35 11.53 11.44 -17.84
N LEU A 36 12.73 11.36 -18.42
CA LEU A 36 13.48 10.11 -18.44
C LEU A 36 13.93 9.70 -17.03
N GLY A 37 14.45 10.63 -16.25
CA GLY A 37 14.87 10.43 -14.87
C GLY A 37 13.70 10.05 -13.97
N MET A 38 12.56 10.73 -14.12
CA MET A 38 11.35 10.40 -13.35
C MET A 38 10.72 9.06 -13.78
N ALA A 39 10.74 8.72 -15.08
CA ALA A 39 10.26 7.42 -15.57
C ALA A 39 11.14 6.26 -15.08
N ILE A 40 12.46 6.40 -15.17
CA ILE A 40 13.41 5.40 -14.65
C ILE A 40 13.27 5.29 -13.14
N GLY A 41 13.15 6.41 -12.43
CA GLY A 41 12.89 6.44 -10.99
C GLY A 41 11.60 5.70 -10.61
N ALA A 42 10.51 5.91 -11.36
CA ALA A 42 9.25 5.19 -11.17
C ALA A 42 9.41 3.68 -11.34
N VAL A 43 10.14 3.23 -12.37
CA VAL A 43 10.39 1.79 -12.61
C VAL A 43 11.24 1.18 -11.50
N ILE A 44 12.29 1.88 -11.04
CA ILE A 44 13.15 1.38 -9.96
C ILE A 44 12.36 1.29 -8.65
N MET A 45 11.63 2.34 -8.29
CA MET A 45 10.92 2.40 -7.01
C MET A 45 9.72 1.47 -6.97
N PHE A 46 8.91 1.43 -8.03
CA PHE A 46 7.73 0.57 -8.08
C PHE A 46 8.11 -0.89 -8.39
N GLY A 47 8.97 -1.12 -9.39
CA GLY A 47 9.31 -2.46 -9.87
C GLY A 47 10.37 -3.16 -9.03
N LEU A 48 11.56 -2.55 -8.91
CA LEU A 48 12.73 -3.21 -8.30
C LEU A 48 12.73 -3.17 -6.78
N LEU A 49 12.36 -2.04 -6.17
CA LEU A 49 12.39 -1.87 -4.72
C LEU A 49 11.03 -2.13 -4.05
N GLY A 50 9.92 -1.92 -4.75
CA GLY A 50 8.58 -2.17 -4.23
C GLY A 50 8.10 -3.59 -4.52
N PHE A 51 7.81 -3.86 -5.78
CA PHE A 51 7.13 -5.08 -6.21
C PHE A 51 8.00 -6.33 -6.09
N LEU A 52 9.24 -6.29 -6.59
CA LEU A 52 10.12 -7.45 -6.62
C LEU A 52 10.42 -8.02 -5.22
N PRO A 53 10.89 -7.24 -4.22
CA PRO A 53 11.14 -7.79 -2.89
C PRO A 53 9.86 -8.17 -2.16
N GLY A 54 8.77 -7.43 -2.34
CA GLY A 54 7.45 -7.79 -1.79
C GLY A 54 6.96 -9.14 -2.33
N TRP A 55 7.11 -9.38 -3.63
CA TRP A 55 6.77 -10.65 -4.27
C TRP A 55 7.65 -11.80 -3.77
N ILE A 56 8.96 -11.58 -3.66
CA ILE A 56 9.91 -12.59 -3.16
C ILE A 56 9.53 -13.01 -1.74
N ILE A 57 9.34 -12.04 -0.84
CA ILE A 57 8.99 -12.31 0.56
C ILE A 57 7.62 -12.99 0.65
N ALA A 58 6.62 -12.50 -0.09
CA ALA A 58 5.29 -13.11 -0.12
C ALA A 58 5.35 -14.56 -0.62
N THR A 59 6.17 -14.85 -1.63
CA THR A 59 6.35 -16.21 -2.16
C THR A 59 7.00 -17.13 -1.12
N ILE A 60 8.01 -16.64 -0.39
CA ILE A 60 8.66 -17.40 0.69
C ILE A 60 7.66 -17.69 1.82
N LEU A 61 6.89 -16.69 2.27
CA LEU A 61 5.89 -16.88 3.32
C LEU A 61 4.72 -17.76 2.86
N ASN A 62 4.35 -17.69 1.59
CA ASN A 62 3.35 -18.56 0.99
C ASN A 62 3.83 -20.01 0.95
N SER A 63 5.10 -20.24 0.62
CA SER A 63 5.72 -21.58 0.70
C SER A 63 5.78 -22.11 2.13
N ALA A 64 5.84 -21.23 3.14
CA ALA A 64 5.76 -21.59 4.55
C ALA A 64 4.31 -21.75 5.07
N GLY A 65 3.29 -21.61 4.20
CA GLY A 65 1.88 -21.79 4.55
C GLY A 65 1.28 -20.72 5.45
N LYS A 66 1.94 -19.58 5.65
CA LYS A 66 1.51 -18.54 6.62
C LYS A 66 0.67 -17.42 6.03
N LEU A 67 0.49 -17.38 4.70
CA LEU A 67 -0.14 -16.24 4.02
C LEU A 67 -1.67 -16.31 4.00
N ARG A 68 -2.25 -17.50 4.13
CA ARG A 68 -3.69 -17.71 4.09
C ARG A 68 -4.14 -18.53 5.29
N ILE A 69 -5.17 -18.04 5.96
CA ILE A 69 -5.83 -18.72 7.07
C ILE A 69 -6.62 -19.94 6.58
N PRO A 70 -6.79 -20.99 7.41
CA PRO A 70 -7.62 -22.15 7.07
C PRO A 70 -9.07 -21.71 6.80
N ARG A 71 -9.74 -22.41 5.88
CA ARG A 71 -11.09 -22.07 5.40
C ARG A 71 -12.11 -21.88 6.53
N GLU A 72 -11.99 -22.67 7.58
CA GLU A 72 -12.86 -22.58 8.77
C GLU A 72 -12.74 -21.19 9.42
N ALA A 73 -11.53 -20.65 9.58
CA ALA A 73 -11.31 -19.30 10.10
C ALA A 73 -11.68 -18.20 9.08
N GLU A 74 -11.60 -18.47 7.78
CA GLU A 74 -11.98 -17.53 6.71
C GLU A 74 -13.50 -17.30 6.66
N ILE A 75 -14.30 -18.37 6.82
CA ILE A 75 -15.78 -18.29 6.84
C ILE A 75 -16.27 -17.60 8.11
N ALA A 76 -15.59 -17.88 9.21
CA ALA A 76 -16.04 -17.48 10.51
C ALA A 76 -15.62 -16.01 10.78
N GLY A 77 -14.47 -15.59 10.26
CA GLY A 77 -14.05 -14.18 10.22
C GLY A 77 -13.05 -13.86 11.32
N LEU A 78 -11.99 -13.14 10.94
CA LEU A 78 -10.89 -12.81 11.84
C LEU A 78 -11.31 -11.85 12.97
N ASP A 79 -12.41 -11.13 12.78
CA ASP A 79 -12.90 -10.08 13.68
C ASP A 79 -14.00 -10.54 14.64
N TYR A 80 -14.22 -11.85 14.83
CA TYR A 80 -15.29 -12.34 15.70
C TYR A 80 -15.34 -11.71 17.08
N ASN A 81 -14.18 -11.56 17.71
CA ASN A 81 -14.09 -10.98 19.05
C ASN A 81 -14.44 -9.48 19.04
N LEU A 82 -14.07 -8.76 17.98
CA LEU A 82 -14.35 -7.34 17.82
C LEU A 82 -15.85 -7.10 17.56
N ILE A 83 -16.45 -7.94 16.71
CA ILE A 83 -17.88 -7.87 16.38
C ILE A 83 -18.71 -8.28 17.61
N ALA A 84 -18.33 -9.34 18.32
CA ALA A 84 -19.00 -9.76 19.55
C ALA A 84 -18.96 -8.68 20.63
N ALA A 85 -17.81 -8.02 20.83
CA ALA A 85 -17.69 -6.89 21.76
C ALA A 85 -18.53 -5.67 21.34
N SER A 86 -18.53 -5.32 20.05
CA SER A 86 -19.36 -4.21 19.55
C SER A 86 -20.86 -4.49 19.68
N LYS A 87 -21.27 -5.76 19.57
CA LYS A 87 -22.65 -6.18 19.74
C LYS A 87 -23.09 -6.16 21.20
N SER A 88 -22.25 -6.60 22.14
CA SER A 88 -22.56 -6.49 23.57
C SER A 88 -22.66 -5.03 24.02
N ASP A 89 -21.80 -4.16 23.48
CA ASP A 89 -21.88 -2.73 23.74
C ASP A 89 -23.19 -2.14 23.21
N GLN A 90 -23.58 -2.47 21.97
CA GLN A 90 -24.86 -2.03 21.41
C GLN A 90 -26.07 -2.57 22.21
N ASP A 91 -26.05 -3.84 22.61
CA ASP A 91 -27.14 -4.44 23.39
C ASP A 91 -27.25 -3.80 24.78
N SER A 92 -26.11 -3.46 25.41
CA SER A 92 -26.09 -2.73 26.69
C SER A 92 -26.62 -1.30 26.58
N LEU A 93 -26.31 -0.60 25.48
CA LEU A 93 -26.85 0.73 25.20
C LEU A 93 -28.35 0.67 24.92
N ALA A 94 -28.79 -0.27 24.08
CA ALA A 94 -30.21 -0.47 23.76
C ALA A 94 -31.05 -0.86 24.99
N THR A 95 -30.46 -1.60 25.94
CA THR A 95 -31.11 -1.95 27.21
C THR A 95 -31.13 -0.76 28.19
N ALA A 96 -30.13 0.13 28.13
CA ALA A 96 -30.09 1.35 28.94
C ALA A 96 -31.00 2.47 28.43
N GLU A 97 -31.39 2.42 27.15
CA GLU A 97 -32.34 3.35 26.51
C GLU A 97 -33.82 2.97 26.70
N GLN A 98 -34.13 1.80 27.26
CA GLN A 98 -35.48 1.33 27.62
C GLN A 98 -35.85 1.62 29.08
#